data_AF-A0A960T3N5-F1
#
_entry.id   AF-A0A960T3N5-F1
#
_cell.length_a   1.000
_cell.length_b   1.000
_cell.length_c   1.000
_cell.angle_alpha   90.00
_cell.angle_beta   90.00
_cell.angle_gamma   90.00
#
_symmetry.space_group_name_H-M   'P 1'
#
loop_
_entity.id
_entity.type
_entity.pdbx_description
1 polymer ?
#
loop_
_entity_poly.entity_id
_entity_poly.type
_entity_poly.pdbx_seq_one_letter_code
_entity_poly.pdbx_strand_id
1 'polypeptide(L)'
;MPSLPARERGAQSELSAEGVLIGGHGYRIALDEAAVRDADGNETFVRLEPAATAETLPERLAEFSHRGAVLPVAYPADGDRDPAGRRVITSDLRVEIGAADAGRIAAAAGLRVKDLPSYAPGWAVMAAESPFAAVSAMEKLRGLTDVVSADVLL
;
A
#
# COMPACT_ATOMS: atom_id res chain seq x y z
N MET A 1 -20.67 -47.85 -27.41
CA MET A 1 -19.78 -46.83 -26.82
C MET A 1 -20.57 -45.55 -26.63
N PRO A 2 -20.83 -45.10 -25.39
CA PRO A 2 -21.30 -43.75 -25.13
C PRO A 2 -20.32 -42.95 -24.27
N SER A 3 -19.94 -41.79 -24.81
CA SER A 3 -19.80 -40.48 -24.18
C SER A 3 -19.04 -40.33 -22.85
N LEU A 4 -17.90 -39.64 -22.94
CA LEU A 4 -17.23 -38.89 -21.86
C LEU A 4 -18.21 -37.97 -21.12
N PRO A 5 -18.18 -37.90 -19.78
CA PRO A 5 -18.66 -36.73 -19.06
C PRO A 5 -17.56 -35.67 -18.94
N ALA A 6 -18.04 -34.43 -19.07
CA ALA A 6 -17.31 -33.19 -19.02
C ALA A 6 -16.83 -32.84 -17.61
N ARG A 7 -15.69 -32.12 -17.56
CA ARG A 7 -15.38 -31.00 -16.65
C ARG A 7 -15.97 -31.09 -15.24
N GLU A 8 -15.13 -31.50 -14.30
CA GLU A 8 -15.16 -30.95 -12.94
C GLU A 8 -14.02 -29.92 -12.84
N ARG A 9 -14.30 -28.68 -13.28
CA ARG A 9 -13.55 -27.53 -12.77
C ARG A 9 -14.01 -27.36 -11.34
N GLY A 10 -13.18 -27.78 -10.40
CA GLY A 10 -13.34 -27.44 -8.99
C GLY A 10 -13.47 -25.92 -8.87
N ALA A 11 -14.67 -25.48 -8.57
CA ALA A 11 -14.93 -24.19 -7.99
C ALA A 11 -14.29 -24.19 -6.61
N GLN A 12 -13.10 -23.62 -6.49
CA GLN A 12 -12.57 -23.16 -5.22
C GLN A 12 -12.21 -21.70 -5.36
N SER A 13 -13.10 -20.90 -4.78
CA SER A 13 -12.78 -19.62 -4.14
C SER A 13 -12.29 -18.51 -5.07
N GLU A 14 -13.22 -18.01 -5.91
CA GLU A 14 -13.30 -16.59 -6.23
C GLU A 14 -13.66 -15.78 -4.96
N LEU A 15 -12.82 -15.91 -3.92
CA LEU A 15 -12.81 -15.00 -2.78
C LEU A 15 -12.35 -13.65 -3.31
N SER A 16 -13.35 -12.86 -3.73
CA SER A 16 -13.34 -11.41 -3.91
C SER A 16 -12.02 -10.76 -3.49
N ALA A 17 -11.09 -10.71 -4.44
CA ALA A 17 -9.83 -9.99 -4.31
C ALA A 17 -10.08 -8.48 -4.56
N GLU A 18 -11.09 -7.92 -3.90
CA GLU A 18 -11.29 -6.47 -3.80
C GLU A 18 -10.24 -5.90 -2.83
N GLY A 19 -8.98 -6.06 -3.18
CA GLY A 19 -7.88 -5.40 -2.48
C GLY A 19 -7.59 -4.08 -3.16
N VAL A 20 -7.23 -3.08 -2.36
CA VAL A 20 -6.84 -1.76 -2.84
C VAL A 20 -5.55 -1.90 -3.65
N LEU A 21 -5.55 -1.39 -4.88
CA LEU A 21 -4.37 -1.36 -5.74
C LEU A 21 -3.50 -0.16 -5.38
N ILE A 22 -2.21 -0.39 -5.13
CA ILE A 22 -1.24 0.67 -4.85
C ILE A 22 -0.37 0.90 -6.07
N GLY A 23 -0.12 2.18 -6.36
CA GLY A 23 0.98 2.56 -7.23
C GLY A 23 0.71 2.40 -8.72
N GLY A 24 -0.48 2.03 -9.19
CA GLY A 24 -0.72 1.82 -10.65
C GLY A 24 0.12 0.69 -11.27
N HIS A 25 0.96 0.03 -10.46
CA HIS A 25 1.97 -0.95 -10.84
C HIS A 25 1.70 -2.31 -10.18
N GLY A 26 0.43 -2.67 -10.03
CA GLY A 26 0.04 -4.05 -9.71
C GLY A 26 0.53 -4.53 -8.35
N TYR A 27 0.33 -3.76 -7.27
CA TYR A 27 0.39 -4.27 -5.90
C TYR A 27 -0.99 -4.18 -5.26
N ARG A 28 -1.39 -5.22 -4.52
CA ARG A 28 -2.66 -5.33 -3.81
C ARG A 28 -2.41 -5.43 -2.31
N ILE A 29 -3.09 -4.61 -1.52
CA ILE A 29 -3.04 -4.68 -0.05
C ILE A 29 -3.54 -6.06 0.42
N ALA A 30 -2.78 -6.71 1.29
CA ALA A 30 -3.19 -7.91 2.01
C ALA A 30 -4.18 -7.54 3.12
N LEU A 31 -5.33 -8.20 3.13
CA LEU A 31 -6.36 -7.99 4.15
C LEU A 31 -6.23 -8.96 5.33
N ASP A 32 -5.40 -9.98 5.19
CA ASP A 32 -5.18 -11.04 6.17
C ASP A 32 -3.78 -10.98 6.80
N GLU A 33 -2.96 -9.98 6.47
CA GLU A 33 -1.59 -9.86 6.98
C GLU A 33 -1.21 -8.41 7.29
N ALA A 34 -0.41 -8.23 8.33
CA ALA A 34 0.15 -6.95 8.76
C ALA A 34 1.62 -7.08 9.11
N ALA A 35 2.38 -5.99 8.97
CA ALA A 35 3.72 -5.88 9.49
C ALA A 35 3.68 -5.10 10.81
N VAL A 36 4.34 -5.61 11.85
CA VAL A 36 4.55 -4.92 13.11
C VAL A 36 6.03 -4.59 13.19
N ARG A 37 6.34 -3.30 13.14
CA ARG A 37 7.69 -2.78 13.30
C ARG A 37 7.94 -2.42 14.76
N ASP A 38 8.93 -3.04 15.37
CA ASP A 38 9.34 -2.76 16.75
C ASP A 38 10.16 -1.44 16.86
N ALA A 39 10.56 -1.09 18.09
CA ALA A 39 11.34 0.12 18.35
C ALA A 39 12.76 0.09 17.77
N ASP A 40 13.31 -1.11 17.55
CA ASP A 40 14.61 -1.35 16.93
C ASP A 40 14.53 -1.31 15.39
N GLY A 41 13.31 -1.16 14.84
CA GLY A 41 13.04 -1.11 13.41
C GLY A 41 12.89 -2.47 12.75
N ASN A 42 12.86 -3.57 13.51
CA ASN A 42 12.65 -4.90 12.96
C ASN A 42 11.17 -5.12 12.64
N GLU A 43 10.91 -5.71 11.48
CA GLU A 43 9.56 -5.95 10.98
C GLU A 43 9.20 -7.43 11.18
N THR A 44 8.09 -7.65 11.89
CA THR A 44 7.51 -8.98 12.08
C THR A 44 6.15 -9.05 11.43
N PHE A 45 5.89 -10.11 10.65
CA PHE A 45 4.63 -10.27 9.96
C PHE A 45 3.65 -11.09 10.81
N VAL A 46 2.43 -10.58 10.94
CA VAL A 46 1.36 -11.20 11.72
C VAL A 46 0.15 -11.42 10.84
N ARG A 47 -0.50 -12.57 11.02
CA ARG A 47 -1.72 -12.90 10.30
C ARG A 47 -2.93 -12.36 11.05
N LEU A 48 -3.86 -11.76 10.32
CA LEU A 48 -5.14 -11.30 10.83
C LEU A 48 -6.14 -12.45 10.72
N GLU A 49 -6.51 -13.04 11.85
CA GLU A 49 -7.54 -14.09 11.93
C GLU A 49 -8.69 -13.59 12.82
N PRO A 50 -9.91 -13.42 12.28
CA PRO A 50 -10.28 -13.54 10.86
C PRO A 50 -9.63 -12.44 9.99
N ALA A 51 -9.58 -12.69 8.68
CA ALA A 51 -9.12 -11.71 7.70
C ALA A 51 -9.97 -10.42 7.78
N ALA A 52 -9.33 -9.28 7.60
CA ALA A 52 -10.01 -8.01 7.52
C ALA A 52 -10.72 -7.83 6.17
N THR A 53 -11.54 -6.79 6.10
CA THR A 53 -12.03 -6.23 4.83
C THR A 53 -11.28 -4.93 4.55
N ALA A 54 -11.38 -4.35 3.35
CA ALA A 54 -10.78 -3.05 3.08
C ALA A 54 -11.24 -1.96 4.08
N GLU A 55 -12.49 -2.02 4.52
CA GLU A 55 -13.09 -1.09 5.47
C GLU A 55 -12.61 -1.33 6.91
N THR A 56 -12.50 -2.59 7.33
CA THR A 56 -12.13 -2.96 8.70
C THR A 56 -10.63 -3.12 8.92
N LEU A 57 -9.82 -3.08 7.85
CA LEU A 57 -8.37 -3.25 7.94
C LEU A 57 -7.72 -2.23 8.91
N PRO A 58 -8.01 -0.91 8.86
CA PRO A 58 -7.39 0.04 9.78
C PRO A 58 -7.66 -0.29 11.25
N GLU A 59 -8.89 -0.69 11.59
CA GLU A 59 -9.26 -1.10 12.95
C GLU A 59 -8.54 -2.38 13.37
N ARG A 60 -8.46 -3.37 12.47
CA ARG A 60 -7.75 -4.63 12.72
C ARG A 60 -6.25 -4.41 12.92
N LEU A 61 -5.64 -3.48 12.18
CA LEU A 61 -4.24 -3.09 12.40
C LEU A 61 -4.05 -2.40 13.75
N ALA A 62 -5.02 -1.60 14.18
CA ALA A 62 -4.96 -0.88 15.45
C ALA A 62 -4.89 -1.83 16.67
N GLU A 63 -5.46 -3.03 16.58
CA GLU A 63 -5.38 -4.05 17.64
C GLU A 63 -3.93 -4.46 17.96
N PHE A 64 -3.02 -4.37 16.98
CA PHE A 64 -1.61 -4.72 17.14
C PHE A 64 -0.73 -3.53 17.51
N SER A 65 -1.28 -2.31 17.62
CA SER A 65 -0.50 -1.08 17.90
C SER A 65 0.22 -1.09 19.23
N HIS A 66 -0.24 -1.90 20.19
CA HIS A 66 0.44 -2.08 21.48
C HIS A 66 1.82 -2.76 21.34
N ARG A 67 2.11 -3.38 20.19
CA ARG A 67 3.37 -4.09 19.91
C ARG A 67 4.40 -3.24 19.16
N GLY A 68 4.00 -2.10 18.62
CA GLY A 68 4.84 -1.25 17.78
C GLY A 68 4.06 -0.56 16.66
N ALA A 69 4.78 -0.06 15.66
CA ALA A 69 4.17 0.56 14.49
C ALA A 69 3.61 -0.52 13.55
N VAL A 70 2.28 -0.52 13.35
CA VAL A 70 1.61 -1.50 12.50
C VAL A 70 1.43 -0.92 11.11
N LEU A 71 1.91 -1.63 10.10
CA LEU A 71 1.95 -1.20 8.71
C LEU A 71 1.20 -2.22 7.85
N PRO A 72 0.39 -1.76 6.88
CA PRO A 72 -0.26 -2.66 5.94
C PRO A 72 0.77 -3.29 5.00
N VAL A 73 0.49 -4.53 4.59
CA VAL A 73 1.35 -5.30 3.68
C VAL A 73 0.72 -5.33 2.30
N ALA A 74 1.52 -5.30 1.25
CA ALA A 74 1.09 -5.50 -0.13
C ALA A 74 1.84 -6.65 -0.79
N TYR A 75 1.18 -7.28 -1.77
CA TYR A 75 1.76 -8.28 -2.67
C TYR A 75 1.51 -7.89 -4.12
N PRO A 76 2.29 -8.40 -5.08
CA PRO A 76 1.98 -8.23 -6.50
C PRO A 76 0.56 -8.68 -6.81
N ALA A 77 -0.18 -7.90 -7.58
CA ALA A 77 -1.59 -8.10 -7.89
C ALA A 77 -1.83 -9.28 -8.85
N ASP A 78 -0.86 -9.52 -9.74
CA ASP A 78 -0.85 -10.56 -10.78
C ASP A 78 0.11 -11.73 -10.46
N GLY A 79 0.60 -11.81 -9.22
CA GLY A 79 1.59 -12.81 -8.80
C GLY A 79 1.16 -13.61 -7.58
N ASP A 80 1.89 -14.70 -7.32
CA ASP A 80 1.73 -15.48 -6.10
C ASP A 80 2.11 -14.65 -4.86
N ARG A 81 1.41 -14.91 -3.75
CA ARG A 81 1.75 -14.34 -2.44
C ARG A 81 2.93 -15.07 -1.84
N ASP A 82 4.12 -14.71 -2.31
CA ASP A 82 5.39 -15.21 -1.82
C ASP A 82 6.06 -14.20 -0.84
N PRO A 83 6.75 -14.70 0.20
CA PRO A 83 7.54 -13.86 1.10
C PRO A 83 8.51 -12.87 0.44
N ALA A 84 9.12 -13.19 -0.72
CA ALA A 84 10.04 -12.29 -1.40
C ALA A 84 9.32 -11.17 -2.19
N GLY A 85 8.08 -11.42 -2.64
CA GLY A 85 7.18 -10.44 -3.24
C GLY A 85 6.49 -9.51 -2.23
N ARG A 86 6.55 -9.84 -0.94
CA ARG A 86 5.92 -9.05 0.13
C ARG A 86 6.54 -7.66 0.27
N ARG A 87 5.70 -6.65 0.40
CA ARG A 87 6.10 -5.24 0.56
C ARG A 87 5.37 -4.58 1.71
N VAL A 88 6.02 -3.65 2.40
CA VAL A 88 5.45 -2.97 3.57
C VAL A 88 5.08 -1.55 3.16
N ILE A 89 3.80 -1.23 3.22
CA ILE A 89 3.32 0.09 2.82
C ILE A 89 3.67 1.07 3.94
N THR A 90 4.50 2.05 3.61
CA THR A 90 4.89 3.11 4.55
C THR A 90 3.98 4.33 4.43
N SER A 91 4.13 5.28 5.36
CA SER A 91 3.47 6.60 5.28
C SER A 91 4.18 7.58 4.35
N ASP A 92 5.32 7.20 3.77
CA ASP A 92 6.11 8.07 2.90
C ASP A 92 5.71 7.86 1.43
N LEU A 93 5.67 8.96 0.68
CA LEU A 93 5.44 9.00 -0.74
C LEU A 93 6.64 9.63 -1.43
N ARG A 94 6.95 9.10 -2.61
CA ARG A 94 7.84 9.73 -3.57
C ARG A 94 6.97 10.36 -4.66
N VAL A 95 7.10 11.66 -4.84
CA VAL A 95 6.30 12.45 -5.78
C VAL A 95 7.22 13.16 -6.76
N GLU A 96 6.98 13.01 -8.05
CA GLU A 96 7.63 13.77 -9.10
C GLU A 96 6.87 15.07 -9.33
N ILE A 97 7.47 16.18 -8.89
CA ILE A 97 6.86 17.49 -8.81
C ILE A 97 7.95 18.58 -8.80
N GLY A 98 7.64 19.73 -9.40
CA GLY A 98 8.51 20.91 -9.30
C GLY A 98 8.75 21.31 -7.84
N ALA A 99 10.01 21.57 -7.46
CA ALA A 99 10.36 21.92 -6.09
C ALA A 99 9.63 23.18 -5.57
N ALA A 100 9.27 24.11 -6.46
CA ALA A 100 8.48 25.30 -6.13
C ALA A 100 7.03 24.97 -5.72
N ASP A 101 6.46 23.88 -6.25
CA ASP A 101 5.09 23.47 -6.02
C ASP A 101 4.95 22.44 -4.90
N ALA A 102 6.04 21.72 -4.57
CA ALA A 102 6.04 20.64 -3.60
C ALA A 102 5.41 21.03 -2.26
N GLY A 103 5.73 22.21 -1.71
CA GLY A 103 5.17 22.67 -0.44
C GLY A 103 3.67 22.95 -0.51
N ARG A 104 3.22 23.64 -1.56
CA ARG A 104 1.81 23.98 -1.80
C ARG A 104 0.97 22.71 -1.97
N ILE A 105 1.45 21.79 -2.81
CA ILE A 105 0.75 20.55 -3.13
C ILE A 105 0.75 19.59 -1.94
N ALA A 106 1.86 19.48 -1.20
CA ALA A 106 1.90 18.72 0.04
C ALA A 106 0.85 19.23 1.03
N ALA A 107 0.80 20.54 1.29
CA ALA A 107 -0.18 21.13 2.21
C ALA A 107 -1.63 20.88 1.75
N ALA A 108 -1.92 21.04 0.46
CA ALA A 108 -3.25 20.79 -0.09
C ALA A 108 -3.68 19.31 0.02
N ALA A 109 -2.73 18.38 -0.03
CA ALA A 109 -2.95 16.95 0.13
C ALA A 109 -2.91 16.49 1.61
N GLY A 110 -2.65 17.38 2.57
CA GLY A 110 -2.49 17.01 3.98
C GLY A 110 -1.18 16.27 4.27
N LEU A 111 -0.16 16.48 3.44
CA LEU A 111 1.17 15.88 3.54
C LEU A 111 2.21 16.88 4.05
N ARG A 112 3.30 16.35 4.60
CA ARG A 112 4.50 17.12 4.95
C ARG A 112 5.64 16.81 4.00
N VAL A 113 6.30 17.82 3.44
CA VAL A 113 7.56 17.61 2.70
C VAL A 113 8.63 17.18 3.70
N LYS A 114 9.19 15.98 3.50
CA LYS A 114 10.23 15.38 4.33
C LYS A 114 11.61 15.66 3.76
N ASP A 115 11.75 15.53 2.44
CA ASP A 115 13.02 15.75 1.75
C ASP A 115 12.80 16.25 0.32
N LEU A 116 13.75 17.05 -0.16
CA LEU A 116 13.88 17.49 -1.54
C LEU A 116 15.28 17.10 -2.00
N PRO A 117 15.46 15.87 -2.51
CA PRO A 117 16.78 15.33 -2.72
C PRO A 117 17.56 16.11 -3.78
N SER A 118 18.71 16.66 -3.41
CA SER A 118 19.54 17.44 -4.34
C SER A 118 20.07 16.62 -5.52
N TYR A 119 20.20 15.29 -5.34
CA TYR A 119 20.61 14.35 -6.38
C TYR A 119 19.49 13.98 -7.37
N ALA A 120 18.23 14.29 -7.05
CA ALA A 120 17.06 13.99 -7.87
C ALA A 120 16.15 15.23 -7.96
N PRO A 121 16.62 16.32 -8.63
CA PRO A 121 15.80 17.51 -8.81
C PRO A 121 14.51 17.18 -9.56
N GLY A 122 13.38 17.69 -9.06
CA GLY A 122 12.04 17.33 -9.57
C GLY A 122 11.37 16.19 -8.79
N TRP A 123 12.02 15.65 -7.77
CA TRP A 123 11.41 14.71 -6.84
C TRP A 123 11.28 15.31 -5.44
N ALA A 124 10.20 14.94 -4.77
CA ALA A 124 9.94 15.26 -3.38
C ALA A 124 9.59 13.98 -2.62
N VAL A 125 10.15 13.84 -1.42
CA VAL A 125 9.66 12.84 -0.46
C VAL A 125 8.68 13.53 0.46
N MET A 126 7.45 13.04 0.50
CA MET A 126 6.37 13.58 1.32
C MET A 126 5.92 12.52 2.32
N ALA A 127 5.60 12.92 3.54
CA ALA A 127 5.11 12.04 4.59
C ALA A 127 3.64 12.34 4.88
N ALA A 128 2.82 11.30 4.91
CA ALA A 128 1.45 11.33 5.39
C ALA A 128 1.40 11.00 6.90
N GLU A 129 0.25 11.26 7.52
CA GLU A 129 0.02 10.93 8.93
C GLU A 129 -0.04 9.41 9.17
N SER A 130 -0.40 8.62 8.15
CA SER A 130 -0.48 7.16 8.20
C SER A 130 -0.26 6.51 6.83
N PRO A 131 0.01 5.20 6.76
CA PRO A 131 0.14 4.49 5.48
C PRO A 131 -1.13 4.56 4.63
N PHE A 132 -2.30 4.49 5.26
CA PHE A 132 -3.58 4.65 4.54
C PHE A 132 -3.77 6.07 4.01
N ALA A 133 -3.40 7.08 4.79
CA ALA A 133 -3.40 8.46 4.33
C ALA A 133 -2.43 8.66 3.16
N ALA A 134 -1.30 7.95 3.13
CA ALA A 134 -0.37 7.95 2.01
C ALA A 134 -1.00 7.36 0.74
N VAL A 135 -1.67 6.21 0.84
CA VAL A 135 -2.38 5.61 -0.30
C VAL A 135 -3.47 6.55 -0.83
N SER A 136 -4.31 7.12 0.04
CA SER A 136 -5.35 8.06 -0.37
C SER A 136 -4.79 9.36 -0.95
N ALA A 137 -3.68 9.87 -0.41
CA ALA A 137 -3.03 11.07 -0.93
C ALA A 137 -2.40 10.81 -2.30
N MET A 138 -1.78 9.64 -2.51
CA MET A 138 -1.24 9.22 -3.80
C MET A 138 -2.31 9.27 -4.90
N GLU A 139 -3.51 8.72 -4.65
CA GLU A 139 -4.61 8.75 -5.62
C GLU A 139 -5.03 10.18 -5.98
N LYS A 140 -5.10 11.07 -4.98
CA LYS A 140 -5.41 12.49 -5.20
C LYS A 140 -4.33 13.20 -6.00
N LEU A 141 -3.06 12.97 -5.66
CA LEU A 141 -1.91 13.59 -6.31
C LEU A 141 -1.82 13.22 -7.79
N ARG A 142 -2.11 11.97 -8.14
CA ARG A 142 -2.13 11.50 -9.55
C ARG A 142 -3.21 12.17 -10.40
N GLY A 143 -4.23 12.77 -9.78
CA GLY A 143 -5.24 13.57 -10.46
C GLY A 143 -4.81 15.01 -10.74
N LEU A 144 -3.67 15.47 -10.21
CA LEU A 144 -3.19 16.84 -10.38
C LEU A 144 -2.28 16.96 -11.61
N THR A 145 -2.50 17.99 -12.42
CA THR A 145 -1.70 18.25 -13.63
C THR A 145 -0.25 18.62 -13.32
N ASP A 146 0.00 19.18 -12.13
CA ASP A 146 1.33 19.59 -11.67
C ASP A 146 2.18 18.40 -11.15
N VAL A 147 1.58 17.21 -11.01
CA VAL A 147 2.23 15.99 -10.52
C VAL A 147 2.43 15.04 -11.68
N VAL A 148 3.69 14.69 -11.96
CA VAL A 148 4.04 13.77 -13.05
C VAL A 148 3.84 12.32 -12.60
N SER A 149 4.29 12.01 -11.38
CA SER A 149 4.10 10.70 -10.75
C SER A 149 3.97 10.85 -9.24
N ALA A 150 3.27 9.93 -8.59
CA ALA A 150 3.24 9.78 -7.15
C ALA A 150 3.17 8.31 -6.80
N ASP A 151 4.08 7.84 -5.95
CA ASP A 151 4.18 6.44 -5.51
C ASP A 151 4.37 6.39 -4.00
N VAL A 152 3.61 5.52 -3.33
CA VAL A 152 3.88 5.20 -1.93
C VAL A 152 5.14 4.36 -1.84
N LEU A 153 6.00 4.64 -0.87
CA LEU A 153 7.19 3.84 -0.62
C LEU A 153 6.81 2.53 0.08
N LEU A 154 7.37 1.44 -0.46
CA LEU A 154 7.05 0.03 -0.18
C LEU A 154 8.25 -0.73 0.41
#